data_AF-A0A938TD87-F1
#
_entry.id   AF-A0A938TD87-F1
#
_cell.length_a   1.000
_cell.length_b   1.000
_cell.length_c   1.000
_cell.angle_alpha   90.00
_cell.angle_beta   90.00
_cell.angle_gamma   90.00
#
_symmetry.space_group_name_H-M   'P 1'
#
loop_
_entity.id
_entity.type
_entity.pdbx_description
1 polymer ?
#
loop_
_entity_poly.entity_id
_entity_poly.type
_entity_poly.pdbx_seq_one_letter_code
_entity_poly.pdbx_strand_id
1 'polypeptide(L)'
;MKSLYTFFALVFLTFLTFAQTTSIVVDDVANVGSMYYFHGRHVTRTPNGLLMILWTDKTSQGGQVNYSVYDKDFKIWSPGAPVSAAQYNAMNPGIAADELGNIHAT
;
A
#
# COMPACT_ATOMS: atom_id res chain seq x y z
N MET A 1 -15.37 -15.15 46.32
CA MET A 1 -15.92 -14.89 44.97
C MET A 1 -15.53 -13.51 44.44
N LYS A 2 -15.72 -12.40 45.16
CA LYS A 2 -15.32 -11.05 44.70
C LYS A 2 -13.84 -10.94 44.28
N SER A 3 -12.92 -11.52 45.05
CA SER A 3 -11.47 -11.52 44.75
C SER A 3 -11.11 -12.22 43.44
N LEU A 4 -11.89 -13.22 43.01
CA LEU A 4 -11.65 -13.97 41.77
C LEU A 4 -12.02 -13.12 40.55
N TYR A 5 -13.14 -12.39 40.60
CA TYR A 5 -13.55 -11.48 39.53
C TYR A 5 -12.58 -10.31 39.37
N THR A 6 -12.06 -9.78 40.48
CA THR A 6 -11.05 -8.72 40.46
C THR A 6 -9.75 -9.21 39.80
N PHE A 7 -9.33 -10.43 40.09
CA PHE A 7 -8.16 -11.05 39.47
C PHE A 7 -8.33 -11.23 37.95
N PHE A 8 -9.47 -11.78 37.52
CA PHE A 8 -9.76 -11.93 36.08
C PHE A 8 -9.83 -10.59 35.33
N ALA A 9 -10.43 -9.56 35.94
CA ALA A 9 -10.49 -8.23 35.35
C ALA A 9 -9.10 -7.61 35.17
N LEU A 10 -8.20 -7.80 36.14
CA LEU A 10 -6.82 -7.31 36.08
C LEU A 10 -6.02 -8.01 34.98
N VAL A 11 -6.14 -9.34 34.87
CA VAL A 11 -5.49 -10.12 33.82
C VAL A 11 -5.99 -9.68 32.43
N PHE A 12 -7.31 -9.49 32.26
CA PHE A 12 -7.88 -9.09 30.98
C PHE A 12 -7.44 -7.67 30.54
N LEU A 13 -7.27 -6.75 31.48
CA LEU A 13 -6.76 -5.40 31.18
C LEU A 13 -5.31 -5.41 30.65
N THR A 14 -4.48 -6.35 31.11
CA THR A 14 -3.06 -6.42 30.67
C THR A 14 -2.88 -6.88 29.23
N PHE A 15 -3.90 -7.53 28.63
CA PHE A 15 -3.87 -7.92 27.22
C PHE A 15 -4.26 -6.80 26.25
N LEU A 16 -4.86 -5.71 26.74
CA LEU A 16 -5.28 -4.58 25.90
C LEU A 16 -4.14 -3.59 25.59
N THR A 17 -2.96 -3.74 26.19
CA THR A 17 -1.87 -2.75 26.11
C THR A 17 -0.73 -3.11 25.16
N PHE A 18 -0.87 -4.13 24.32
CA PHE A 18 0.08 -4.35 23.23
C PHE A 18 -0.15 -3.29 22.13
N ALA A 19 0.38 -2.09 22.36
CA ALA A 19 0.51 -1.08 21.32
C ALA A 19 1.41 -1.64 20.22
N GLN A 20 0.84 -1.86 19.04
CA GLN A 20 1.58 -2.33 17.88
C GLN A 20 2.53 -1.20 17.44
N THR A 21 3.83 -1.34 17.70
CA THR A 21 4.83 -0.38 17.22
C THR A 21 4.95 -0.51 15.71
N THR A 22 4.48 0.49 14.97
CA THR A 22 4.79 0.63 13.55
C THR A 22 6.26 1.00 13.43
N SER A 23 7.10 0.08 12.96
CA SER A 23 8.46 0.41 12.52
C SER A 23 8.45 0.77 11.04
N ILE A 24 9.06 1.90 10.69
CA ILE A 24 9.41 2.20 9.30
C ILE A 24 10.80 1.61 9.09
N VAL A 25 10.90 0.54 8.32
CA VAL A 25 12.19 0.02 7.86
C VAL A 25 12.59 0.83 6.63
N VAL A 26 13.60 1.68 6.77
CA VAL A 26 14.23 2.37 5.65
C VAL A 26 15.46 1.56 5.28
N ASP A 27 15.35 0.77 4.22
CA ASP A 27 16.53 0.14 3.63
C ASP A 27 17.29 1.19 2.79
N ASP A 28 18.61 1.22 2.92
CA ASP A 28 19.48 1.97 2.00
C ASP A 28 19.46 1.26 0.64
N VAL A 29 18.50 1.65 -0.19
CA VAL A 29 18.44 1.17 -1.58
C VAL A 29 19.44 1.97 -2.39
N ALA A 30 20.43 1.28 -2.97
CA ALA A 30 21.41 1.90 -3.84
C ALA A 30 20.72 2.70 -4.95
N ASN A 31 20.93 4.02 -4.95
CA ASN A 31 20.33 4.98 -5.88
C ASN A 31 21.05 4.95 -7.24
N VAL A 32 21.17 3.76 -7.83
CA VAL A 32 21.81 3.51 -9.14
C VAL A 32 20.79 3.36 -10.27
N GLY A 33 19.49 3.27 -9.95
CA GLY A 33 18.41 3.38 -10.92
C GLY A 33 17.82 4.80 -10.92
N SER A 34 17.30 5.25 -12.06
CA SER A 34 16.57 6.52 -12.14
C SER A 34 15.47 6.56 -11.07
N MET A 35 15.70 7.29 -9.98
CA MET A 35 14.64 7.68 -9.05
C MET A 35 13.80 8.72 -9.77
N TYR A 36 12.85 8.24 -10.57
CA TYR A 36 11.92 9.08 -11.25
C TYR A 36 11.15 9.92 -10.21
N TYR A 37 11.33 11.24 -10.30
CA TYR A 37 10.57 12.26 -9.56
C TYR A 37 9.10 12.20 -9.99
N PHE A 38 8.37 11.18 -9.52
CA PHE A 38 6.96 10.98 -9.78
C PHE A 38 6.15 11.52 -8.59
N HIS A 39 5.55 12.69 -8.79
CA HIS A 39 4.58 13.27 -7.88
C HIS A 39 3.26 12.48 -7.97
N GLY A 40 2.82 11.88 -6.87
CA GLY A 40 1.55 11.13 -6.78
C GLY A 40 1.74 9.61 -6.76
N ARG A 41 2.36 9.07 -5.71
CA ARG A 41 2.33 7.63 -5.43
C ARG A 41 1.16 7.36 -4.51
N HIS A 42 0.15 6.68 -5.01
CA HIS A 42 -0.98 6.23 -4.20
C HIS A 42 -0.86 4.72 -4.03
N VAL A 43 -0.96 4.23 -2.81
CA VAL A 43 -0.87 2.82 -2.48
C VAL A 43 -2.17 2.38 -1.82
N THR A 44 -2.67 1.21 -2.19
CA THR A 44 -3.81 0.59 -1.51
C THR A 44 -3.51 -0.86 -1.18
N ARG A 45 -4.23 -1.37 -0.18
CA ARG A 45 -4.20 -2.77 0.19
C ARG A 45 -5.62 -3.29 0.33
N THR A 46 -5.93 -4.38 -0.35
CA THR A 46 -7.23 -5.05 -0.21
C THR A 46 -7.26 -5.91 1.06
N PRO A 47 -8.45 -6.31 1.56
CA PRO A 47 -8.56 -7.18 2.74
C PRO A 47 -7.87 -8.54 2.59
N ASN A 48 -7.75 -9.06 1.36
CA ASN A 48 -7.04 -10.31 1.08
C ASN A 48 -5.51 -10.16 1.05
N GLY A 49 -5.01 -8.94 1.24
CA GLY A 49 -3.59 -8.63 1.37
C GLY A 49 -2.88 -8.25 0.08
N LEU A 50 -3.57 -8.18 -1.06
CA LEU A 50 -3.01 -7.63 -2.30
C LEU A 50 -2.66 -6.15 -2.10
N LEU A 51 -1.41 -5.81 -2.39
CA LEU A 51 -0.88 -4.45 -2.29
C LEU A 51 -0.58 -3.92 -3.70
N MET A 52 -1.16 -2.77 -4.05
CA MET A 52 -1.02 -2.15 -5.36
C MET A 52 -0.60 -0.70 -5.21
N ILE A 53 0.28 -0.24 -6.10
CA ILE A 53 0.70 1.15 -6.20
C ILE A 53 0.32 1.71 -7.58
N LEU A 54 -0.14 2.96 -7.61
CA LEU A 54 -0.35 3.74 -8.82
C LEU A 54 0.56 4.96 -8.85
N TRP A 55 1.02 5.33 -10.05
CA TRP A 55 1.80 6.54 -10.29
C TRP A 55 1.56 7.08 -11.70
N THR A 56 1.80 8.37 -11.89
CA THR A 56 1.88 8.95 -13.23
C THR A 56 3.28 8.75 -13.81
N ASP A 57 3.37 8.07 -14.94
CA ASP A 57 4.55 8.00 -15.79
C ASP A 57 4.54 9.13 -16.83
N LYS A 58 5.28 10.19 -16.53
CA LYS A 58 5.44 11.37 -17.39
C LYS A 58 6.36 11.14 -18.60
N THR A 59 7.02 9.98 -18.71
CA THR A 59 7.91 9.67 -19.84
C THR A 59 7.13 9.14 -21.05
N SER A 60 5.95 8.56 -20.80
CA SER A 60 4.98 8.20 -21.84
C SER A 60 4.31 9.48 -22.40
N GLN A 61 4.03 9.49 -23.70
CA GLN A 61 3.55 10.65 -24.47
C GLN A 61 2.40 11.41 -23.78
N GLY A 62 2.71 12.46 -23.01
CA GLY A 62 1.73 13.29 -22.28
C GLY A 62 1.42 12.87 -20.84
N GLY A 63 1.93 11.74 -20.36
CA GLY A 63 1.65 11.25 -19.01
C GLY A 63 0.55 10.19 -19.01
N GLN A 64 0.86 9.05 -18.39
CA GLN A 64 -0.05 7.92 -18.22
C GLN A 64 -0.08 7.49 -16.76
N VAL A 65 -1.22 7.01 -16.27
CA VAL A 65 -1.28 6.34 -14.96
C VAL A 65 -0.93 4.87 -15.13
N ASN A 66 0.13 4.45 -14.44
CA ASN A 66 0.58 3.07 -14.37
C ASN A 66 0.33 2.48 -12.99
N TYR A 67 0.24 1.15 -12.93
CA TYR A 67 0.14 0.38 -11.70
C TYR A 67 1.20 -0.72 -11.62
N SER A 68 1.48 -1.16 -10.40
CA SER A 68 2.29 -2.34 -10.10
C SER A 68 1.72 -3.03 -8.87
N VAL A 69 1.86 -4.36 -8.84
CA VAL A 69 1.38 -5.21 -7.75
C VAL A 69 2.57 -5.78 -7.01
N TYR A 70 2.52 -5.74 -5.69
CA TYR A 70 3.55 -6.33 -4.85
C TYR A 70 3.33 -7.84 -4.73
N ASP A 71 4.36 -8.60 -5.10
CA ASP A 71 4.45 -10.02 -4.84
C ASP A 71 5.07 -10.23 -3.46
N LYS A 72 4.24 -10.69 -2.51
CA LYS A 72 4.65 -10.93 -1.13
C LYS A 72 5.58 -12.15 -0.97
N ASP A 73 5.53 -13.10 -1.89
CA ASP A 73 6.26 -14.36 -1.78
C ASP A 73 7.71 -14.15 -2.26
N PHE A 74 7.88 -13.36 -3.32
CA PHE A 74 9.19 -12.98 -3.85
C PHE A 74 9.72 -11.65 -3.33
N LYS A 75 8.89 -10.88 -2.60
CA LYS A 75 9.20 -9.54 -2.06
C LYS A 75 9.59 -8.52 -3.13
N ILE A 76 8.98 -8.61 -4.31
CA ILE A 76 9.26 -7.75 -5.47
C ILE A 76 7.98 -7.10 -5.98
N TRP A 77 8.12 -5.97 -6.66
CA TRP A 77 7.04 -5.34 -7.41
C TRP A 77 7.00 -5.89 -8.83
N SER A 78 5.81 -6.12 -9.38
CA SER A 78 5.64 -6.46 -10.78
C SER A 78 6.14 -5.33 -11.68
N PRO A 79 6.50 -5.61 -12.95
CA PRO A 79 6.67 -4.54 -13.93
C PRO A 79 5.44 -3.63 -13.98
N GLY A 80 5.67 -2.34 -14.25
CA GLY A 80 4.60 -1.36 -14.36
C GLY A 80 3.76 -1.60 -15.62
N ALA A 81 2.44 -1.48 -15.47
CA ALA A 81 1.48 -1.61 -16.57
C ALA A 81 0.52 -0.41 -16.58
N PRO A 82 0.04 0.05 -17.74
CA PRO A 82 -0.91 1.16 -17.79
C PRO A 82 -2.28 0.74 -17.25
N VAL A 83 -2.91 1.61 -16.45
CA VAL A 83 -4.26 1.38 -15.90
C VAL A 83 -5.33 1.40 -16.99
N SER A 84 -5.09 2.15 -18.08
CA SER A 84 -6.00 2.24 -19.21
C SER A 84 -5.26 2.43 -20.54
N ALA A 85 -5.99 2.34 -21.64
CA ALA A 85 -5.47 2.70 -22.97
C ALA A 85 -5.57 4.22 -23.25
N ALA A 86 -5.78 5.06 -22.23
CA ALA A 86 -5.88 6.51 -22.41
C ALA A 86 -4.62 7.03 -23.11
N GLN A 87 -4.81 7.75 -24.22
CA GLN A 87 -3.70 8.03 -25.14
C GLN A 87 -2.85 9.22 -24.71
N TYR A 88 -3.37 10.15 -23.89
CA TYR A 88 -2.65 11.37 -23.47
C TYR A 88 -3.14 11.93 -22.13
N ASN A 89 -2.20 12.47 -21.33
CA ASN A 89 -2.43 13.31 -20.14
C ASN A 89 -3.29 12.69 -19.01
N ALA A 90 -3.20 11.38 -18.77
CA ALA A 90 -3.77 10.80 -17.55
C ALA A 90 -2.89 11.21 -16.35
N MET A 91 -3.45 12.11 -15.54
CA MET A 91 -2.76 12.80 -14.44
C MET A 91 -3.61 12.69 -13.18
N ASN A 92 -2.96 12.79 -12.01
CA ASN A 92 -3.60 12.75 -10.69
C ASN A 92 -4.22 11.38 -10.37
N PRO A 93 -3.40 10.32 -10.26
CA PRO A 93 -3.89 8.99 -9.98
C PRO A 93 -4.62 8.93 -8.64
N GLY A 94 -5.72 8.19 -8.60
CA GLY A 94 -6.40 7.84 -7.36
C GLY A 94 -6.54 6.32 -7.26
N ILE A 95 -6.35 5.76 -6.08
CA ILE A 95 -6.63 4.33 -5.83
C ILE A 95 -7.29 4.12 -4.48
N ALA A 96 -8.31 3.26 -4.45
CA ALA A 96 -8.93 2.74 -3.25
C ALA A 96 -9.25 1.25 -3.41
N ALA A 97 -9.30 0.52 -2.30
CA ALA A 97 -9.79 -0.85 -2.24
C ALA A 97 -11.12 -0.88 -1.49
N ASP A 98 -12.05 -1.74 -1.92
CA ASP A 98 -13.30 -1.98 -1.20
C ASP A 98 -13.24 -3.25 -0.33
N GLU A 99 -14.29 -3.45 0.47
CA GLU A 99 -14.39 -4.58 1.40
C GLU A 99 -14.52 -5.94 0.70
N LEU A 100 -14.92 -5.95 -0.58
CA LEU A 100 -15.03 -7.16 -1.39
C LEU A 100 -13.70 -7.53 -2.06
N GLY A 101 -12.67 -6.70 -1.90
CA GLY A 101 -11.35 -6.91 -2.48
C GLY A 101 -11.20 -6.39 -3.91
N ASN A 102 -12.14 -5.56 -4.39
CA ASN A 102 -11.94 -4.86 -5.66
C ASN A 102 -11.04 -3.65 -5.45
N ILE A 103 -10.40 -3.24 -6.54
CA ILE A 103 -9.60 -2.01 -6.62
C ILE A 103 -10.29 -1.04 -7.57
N HIS A 104 -10.46 0.19 -7.10
CA HIS A 104 -11.01 1.32 -7.84
C HIS A 104 -9.88 2.29 -8.13
N ALA A 105 -9.60 2.53 -9.40
CA ALA A 105 -8.51 3.38 -9.86
C ALA A 105 -9.01 4.46 -10.84
N THR A 106 -8.44 5.67 -10.75
CA THR A 106 -8.67 6.78 -11.68
C THR A 106 -7.36 7.42 -12.09
#